data_AF-A0A5P8YJ09-F1
#
_entry.id   AF-A0A5P8YJ09-F1
#
_cell.length_a   1.000
_cell.length_b   1.000
_cell.length_c   1.000
_cell.angle_alpha   90.00
_cell.angle_beta   90.00
_cell.angle_gamma   90.00
#
_symmetry.space_group_name_H-M   'P 1'
#
loop_
_entity.id
_entity.type
_entity.pdbx_description
1 polymer ?
#
loop_
_entity_poly.entity_id
_entity_poly.type
_entity_poly.pdbx_seq_one_letter_code
_entity_poly.pdbx_strand_id
1 'polypeptide(L)'
;MFSCIIKTTDNYFRHGLFILLKEALMDCHVNANATLADDADWHTKMVFIDADSSYCHRTLEQTYQAYKNQQSGTPGIFIILRSKGALLPLNMSYNTSAHILYKSDEQADIKSKIGVVIKNALGRKNTINPTV
;
A
#
# COMPACT_ATOMS: atom_id res chain seq x y z
N MET A 1 9.97 -2.53 12.36
CA MET A 1 8.66 -1.85 12.34
C MET A 1 8.16 -1.79 10.90
N PHE A 2 6.88 -2.05 10.66
CA PHE A 2 6.26 -1.95 9.34
C PHE A 2 5.48 -0.63 9.25
N SER A 3 6.12 0.42 8.73
CA SER A 3 5.46 1.72 8.60
C SER A 3 4.50 1.71 7.41
N CYS A 4 3.27 2.14 7.61
CA CYS A 4 2.28 2.29 6.56
C CYS A 4 1.50 3.59 6.67
N ILE A 5 0.90 3.98 5.56
CA ILE A 5 0.08 5.19 5.46
C ILE A 5 -1.28 4.80 4.94
N ILE A 6 -2.34 5.29 5.60
CA ILE A 6 -3.71 5.13 5.12
C ILE A 6 -4.35 6.50 5.06
N LYS A 7 -4.46 7.01 3.84
CA LYS A 7 -5.02 8.31 3.51
C LYS A 7 -6.42 8.08 2.92
N THR A 8 -7.42 8.09 3.79
CA THR A 8 -8.85 8.06 3.43
C THR A 8 -9.65 8.91 4.43
N THR A 9 -10.74 9.52 3.97
CA THR A 9 -11.64 10.34 4.80
C THR A 9 -12.62 9.48 5.58
N ASP A 10 -12.72 8.19 5.23
CA ASP A 10 -13.54 7.21 5.91
C ASP A 10 -12.76 6.57 7.06
N ASN A 11 -12.99 7.06 8.28
CA ASN A 11 -12.28 6.59 9.48
C ASN A 11 -12.60 5.13 9.83
N TYR A 12 -13.81 4.64 9.50
CA TYR A 12 -14.18 3.24 9.75
C TYR A 12 -13.44 2.32 8.80
N PHE A 13 -13.43 2.67 7.51
CA PHE A 13 -12.64 1.93 6.52
C PHE A 13 -11.14 2.00 6.83
N ARG A 14 -10.62 3.17 7.23
CA ARG A 14 -9.22 3.34 7.66
C ARG A 14 -8.85 2.36 8.78
N HIS A 15 -9.69 2.28 9.80
CA HIS A 15 -9.46 1.40 10.94
C HIS A 15 -9.52 -0.08 10.53
N GLY A 16 -10.57 -0.49 9.79
CA GLY A 16 -10.72 -1.86 9.31
C GLY A 16 -9.56 -2.29 8.41
N LEU A 17 -9.13 -1.41 7.49
CA LEU A 17 -8.00 -1.68 6.61
C LEU A 17 -6.68 -1.85 7.37
N PHE A 18 -6.48 -1.09 8.45
CA PHE A 18 -5.30 -1.26 9.30
C PHE A 18 -5.29 -2.59 10.06
N ILE A 19 -6.45 -3.08 10.49
CA ILE A 19 -6.59 -4.42 11.08
C ILE A 19 -6.24 -5.49 10.03
N LEU A 20 -6.85 -5.42 8.85
CA LEU A 20 -6.60 -6.38 7.77
C LEU A 20 -5.13 -6.41 7.32
N LEU A 21 -4.44 -5.27 7.33
CA LEU A 21 -3.00 -5.21 7.10
C LEU A 21 -2.21 -5.99 8.15
N LYS A 22 -2.54 -5.84 9.44
CA LYS A 22 -1.87 -6.58 10.52
C LYS A 22 -2.07 -8.07 10.39
N GLU A 23 -3.30 -8.49 10.09
CA GLU A 23 -3.60 -9.90 9.82
C GLU A 23 -2.81 -10.43 8.61
N ALA A 24 -2.76 -9.67 7.51
CA ALA A 24 -1.98 -10.05 6.33
C ALA A 24 -0.47 -10.17 6.64
N LEU A 25 0.07 -9.30 7.49
CA LEU A 25 1.47 -9.39 7.94
C LEU A 25 1.71 -10.66 8.76
N MET A 26 0.79 -11.02 9.65
CA MET A 26 0.85 -12.28 10.41
C MET A 26 0.77 -13.50 9.50
N ASP A 27 -0.17 -13.52 8.54
CA ASP A 27 -0.34 -14.59 7.55
C ASP A 27 0.90 -14.74 6.64
N CYS A 28 1.69 -13.67 6.49
CA CYS A 28 2.95 -13.68 5.75
C CYS A 28 4.19 -13.91 6.63
N HIS A 29 4.02 -14.27 7.92
CA HIS A 29 5.09 -14.46 8.89
C HIS A 29 6.03 -13.25 9.05
N VAL A 30 5.51 -12.04 8.88
CA VAL A 30 6.29 -10.81 9.07
C VAL A 30 6.24 -10.42 10.54
N ASN A 31 7.35 -10.68 11.27
CA ASN A 31 7.52 -10.31 12.67
C ASN A 31 7.83 -8.81 12.85
N ALA A 32 6.94 -7.94 12.38
CA ALA A 32 7.07 -6.50 12.52
C ALA A 32 5.75 -5.87 12.94
N ASN A 33 5.79 -5.03 13.98
CA ASN A 33 4.64 -4.22 14.38
C ASN A 33 4.30 -3.19 13.29
N ALA A 34 3.05 -3.20 12.83
CA ALA A 34 2.53 -2.20 11.90
C ALA A 34 2.24 -0.89 12.63
N THR A 35 2.65 0.23 12.05
CA THR A 35 2.42 1.58 12.57
C THR A 35 1.89 2.49 11.49
N LEU A 36 0.94 3.35 11.85
CA LEU A 36 0.44 4.40 10.95
C LEU A 36 1.36 5.62 11.03
N ALA A 37 1.86 6.06 9.89
CA ALA A 37 2.53 7.33 9.72
C ALA A 37 1.58 8.36 9.10
N ASP A 38 1.85 9.63 9.36
CA ASP A 38 1.11 10.73 8.73
C ASP A 38 1.64 11.01 7.32
N ASP A 39 2.94 11.04 7.09
CA ASP A 39 3.53 11.34 5.79
C ASP A 39 4.51 10.26 5.33
N ALA A 40 4.68 10.15 4.00
CA ALA A 40 5.54 9.15 3.37
C ALA A 40 7.01 9.53 3.55
N ASP A 41 7.78 8.56 4.02
CA ASP A 41 9.23 8.61 4.11
C ASP A 41 9.84 7.36 3.46
N TRP A 42 11.16 7.28 3.43
CA TRP A 42 11.88 6.15 2.85
C TRP A 42 11.74 4.83 3.66
N HIS A 43 11.24 4.90 4.89
CA HIS A 43 10.97 3.72 5.72
C HIS A 43 9.60 3.11 5.47
N THR A 44 8.69 3.85 4.86
CA THR A 44 7.33 3.43 4.53
C THR A 44 7.37 2.13 3.72
N LYS A 45 6.45 1.21 3.98
CA LYS A 45 6.40 -0.09 3.30
C LYS A 45 5.14 -0.25 2.47
N MET A 46 4.08 0.44 2.87
CA MET A 46 2.80 0.38 2.18
C MET A 46 2.05 1.71 2.30
N VAL A 47 1.46 2.15 1.20
CA VAL A 47 0.69 3.39 1.11
C VAL A 47 -0.67 3.07 0.53
N PHE A 48 -1.73 3.43 1.25
CA PHE A 48 -3.12 3.30 0.82
C PHE A 48 -3.71 4.69 0.64
N ILE A 49 -4.27 4.97 -0.53
CA ILE A 49 -4.69 6.31 -0.94
C ILE A 49 -6.10 6.23 -1.52
N ASP A 50 -7.05 6.91 -0.88
CA ASP A 50 -8.39 7.09 -1.40
C ASP A 50 -8.39 8.00 -2.62
N ALA A 51 -8.85 7.47 -3.76
CA ALA A 51 -8.89 8.20 -5.02
C ALA A 51 -9.84 9.40 -4.95
N ASP A 52 -10.91 9.31 -4.15
CA ASP A 52 -11.89 10.38 -3.97
C ASP A 52 -11.37 11.49 -3.04
N SER A 53 -10.18 11.33 -2.46
CA SER A 53 -9.64 12.30 -1.53
C SER A 53 -8.90 13.46 -2.19
N SER A 54 -9.10 14.67 -1.62
CA SER A 54 -8.33 15.88 -1.94
C SER A 54 -6.82 15.75 -1.74
N TYR A 55 -6.34 14.80 -0.92
CA TYR A 55 -4.91 14.57 -0.72
C TYR A 55 -4.32 13.46 -1.61
N CYS A 56 -5.09 12.88 -2.54
CA CYS A 56 -4.62 11.74 -3.34
C CYS A 56 -3.36 12.09 -4.16
N HIS A 57 -3.43 13.14 -4.98
CA HIS A 57 -2.30 13.61 -5.78
C HIS A 57 -1.09 13.99 -4.92
N ARG A 58 -1.30 14.74 -3.84
CA ARG A 58 -0.23 15.15 -2.91
C ARG A 58 0.46 13.94 -2.27
N THR A 59 -0.30 12.93 -1.84
CA THR A 59 0.24 11.72 -1.19
C THR A 59 1.05 10.91 -2.18
N LEU A 60 0.57 10.77 -3.42
CA LEU A 60 1.30 10.11 -4.50
C LEU A 60 2.62 10.83 -4.81
N GLU A 61 2.59 12.16 -4.93
CA GLU A 61 3.78 12.96 -5.19
C GLU A 61 4.79 12.86 -4.04
N GLN A 62 4.34 13.00 -2.78
CA GLN A 62 5.19 12.82 -1.60
C GLN A 62 5.83 11.43 -1.57
N THR A 63 5.04 10.40 -1.88
CA THR A 63 5.56 9.03 -1.98
C THR A 63 6.58 8.93 -3.10
N TYR A 64 6.32 9.48 -4.29
CA TYR A 64 7.30 9.47 -5.37
C TYR A 64 8.61 10.17 -4.96
N GLN A 65 8.53 11.36 -4.38
CA GLN A 65 9.71 12.11 -3.95
C GLN A 65 10.51 11.39 -2.87
N ALA A 66 9.85 10.71 -1.93
CA ALA A 66 10.53 9.93 -0.89
C ALA A 66 11.37 8.76 -1.46
N TYR A 67 10.99 8.21 -2.62
CA TYR A 67 11.62 7.03 -3.21
C TYR A 67 12.38 7.27 -4.51
N LYS A 68 12.28 8.45 -5.12
CA LYS A 68 12.88 8.78 -6.43
C LYS A 68 14.36 8.43 -6.53
N ASN A 69 15.12 8.59 -5.45
CA ASN A 69 16.55 8.36 -5.39
C ASN A 69 16.94 7.12 -4.54
N GLN A 70 15.98 6.33 -4.10
CA GLN A 70 16.22 5.21 -3.21
C GLN A 70 16.43 3.91 -3.99
N GLN A 71 17.56 3.24 -3.76
CA GLN A 71 17.81 1.89 -4.27
C GLN A 71 17.02 0.81 -3.50
N SER A 72 16.54 1.16 -2.31
CA SER A 72 15.92 0.31 -1.30
C SER A 72 14.43 0.03 -1.55
N GLY A 73 14.06 -0.24 -2.81
CA GLY A 73 12.74 -0.73 -3.22
C GLY A 73 11.61 0.30 -3.06
N THR A 74 10.63 0.25 -3.97
CA THR A 74 9.42 1.08 -3.89
C THR A 74 8.42 0.49 -2.88
N PRO A 75 7.62 1.32 -2.19
CA PRO A 75 6.57 0.82 -1.30
C PRO A 75 5.46 0.17 -2.12
N GLY A 76 4.69 -0.73 -1.50
CA GLY A 76 3.45 -1.20 -2.09
C GLY A 76 2.40 -0.08 -2.06
N ILE A 77 1.91 0.34 -3.23
CA ILE A 77 0.91 1.42 -3.32
C ILE A 77 -0.46 0.80 -3.65
N PHE A 78 -1.48 1.19 -2.89
CA PHE A 78 -2.87 0.84 -3.12
C PHE A 78 -3.72 2.10 -3.35
N ILE A 79 -4.44 2.14 -4.46
CA ILE A 79 -5.49 3.11 -4.72
C ILE A 79 -6.82 2.51 -4.27
N ILE A 80 -7.47 3.18 -3.33
CA ILE A 80 -8.77 2.81 -2.81
C ILE A 80 -9.84 3.50 -3.66
N LEU A 81 -10.75 2.71 -4.21
CA LEU A 81 -11.93 3.16 -4.92
C LEU A 81 -13.19 2.74 -4.16
N ARG A 82 -14.30 3.42 -4.39
CA ARG A 82 -15.57 3.07 -3.74
C ARG A 82 -16.07 1.68 -4.14
N SER A 83 -16.05 1.38 -5.44
CA SER A 83 -16.56 0.13 -6.02
C SER A 83 -15.92 -0.16 -7.38
N LYS A 84 -16.12 -1.38 -7.91
CA LYS A 84 -15.59 -1.82 -9.21
C LYS A 84 -16.03 -0.98 -10.41
N GLY A 85 -17.15 -0.25 -10.29
CA GLY A 85 -17.65 0.66 -11.32
C GLY A 85 -17.14 2.10 -11.18
N ALA A 86 -16.37 2.42 -10.14
CA ALA A 86 -15.81 3.74 -9.96
C ALA A 86 -14.68 3.98 -10.98
N LEU A 87 -14.75 5.12 -11.66
CA LEU A 87 -13.72 5.51 -12.62
C LEU A 87 -12.48 6.01 -11.87
N LEU A 88 -11.30 5.53 -12.30
CA LEU A 88 -10.04 6.13 -11.87
C LEU A 88 -9.96 7.56 -12.45
N PRO A 89 -9.48 8.54 -11.67
CA PRO A 89 -9.16 9.85 -12.21
C PRO A 89 -8.19 9.73 -13.40
N LEU A 90 -8.66 10.09 -14.60
CA LEU A 90 -7.94 9.96 -15.88
C LEU A 90 -6.60 10.72 -15.93
N ASN A 91 -6.41 11.69 -15.04
CA ASN A 91 -5.22 12.55 -15.00
C ASN A 91 -4.15 12.09 -14.02
N MET A 92 -4.32 10.96 -13.35
CA MET A 92 -3.26 10.42 -12.48
C MET A 92 -2.39 9.45 -13.26
N SER A 93 -1.17 9.90 -13.58
CA SER A 93 -0.10 8.99 -13.99
C SER A 93 0.34 8.19 -12.77
N TYR A 94 -0.33 7.07 -12.51
CA TYR A 94 0.14 6.09 -11.55
C TYR A 94 1.37 5.43 -12.17
N ASN A 95 2.57 5.81 -11.72
CA ASN A 95 3.77 5.00 -12.01
C ASN A 95 3.40 3.54 -11.69
N THR A 96 3.55 2.67 -12.70
CA THR A 96 2.79 1.46 -13.05
C THR A 96 2.75 0.28 -12.05
N SER A 97 2.91 0.53 -10.75
CA SER A 97 2.93 -0.50 -9.69
C SER A 97 1.86 -0.31 -8.62
N ALA A 98 0.86 0.55 -8.86
CA ALA A 98 -0.26 0.72 -7.95
C ALA A 98 -1.29 -0.41 -8.09
N HIS A 99 -1.71 -0.96 -6.95
CA HIS A 99 -2.76 -1.96 -6.84
C HIS A 99 -4.10 -1.27 -6.53
N ILE A 100 -5.22 -1.91 -6.89
CA ILE A 100 -6.56 -1.35 -6.64
C ILE A 100 -7.27 -2.14 -5.53
N LEU A 101 -7.83 -1.41 -4.58
CA LEU A 101 -8.75 -1.92 -3.56
C LEU A 101 -10.09 -1.24 -3.72
N TYR A 102 -11.18 -2.01 -3.60
CA TYR A 102 -12.52 -1.43 -3.55
C TYR A 102 -13.03 -1.47 -2.12
N LYS A 103 -13.67 -0.39 -1.66
CA LYS A 103 -14.33 -0.37 -0.34
C LYS A 103 -15.45 -1.41 -0.23
N SER A 104 -16.03 -1.80 -1.37
CA SER A 104 -17.03 -2.85 -1.49
C SER A 104 -16.46 -4.27 -1.58
N ASP A 105 -15.14 -4.45 -1.61
CA ASP A 105 -14.55 -5.79 -1.62
C ASP A 105 -14.77 -6.47 -0.26
N GLU A 106 -14.86 -7.81 -0.27
CA GLU A 106 -14.91 -8.58 0.97
C GLU A 106 -13.57 -8.48 1.71
N GLN A 107 -13.62 -8.61 3.04
CA GLN A 107 -12.43 -8.52 3.90
C GLN A 107 -11.36 -9.54 3.49
N ALA A 108 -11.76 -10.77 3.12
CA ALA A 108 -10.86 -11.82 2.67
C ALA A 108 -10.11 -11.42 1.37
N ASP A 109 -10.81 -10.79 0.43
CA ASP A 109 -10.23 -10.31 -0.83
C ASP A 109 -9.22 -9.18 -0.59
N ILE A 110 -9.59 -8.20 0.25
CA ILE A 110 -8.70 -7.09 0.63
C ILE A 110 -7.43 -7.65 1.28
N LYS A 111 -7.58 -8.55 2.26
CA LYS A 111 -6.46 -9.17 2.97
C LYS A 111 -5.56 -9.97 2.01
N SER A 112 -6.16 -10.76 1.11
CA SER A 112 -5.44 -11.54 0.11
C SER A 112 -4.60 -10.65 -0.81
N LYS A 113 -5.18 -9.56 -1.34
CA LYS A 113 -4.47 -8.57 -2.16
C LYS A 113 -3.29 -7.95 -1.43
N ILE A 114 -3.47 -7.54 -0.17
CA ILE A 114 -2.40 -7.00 0.68
C ILE A 114 -1.29 -8.06 0.85
N GLY A 115 -1.66 -9.31 1.16
CA GLY A 115 -0.74 -10.41 1.34
C GLY A 115 0.12 -10.70 0.10
N VAL A 116 -0.47 -10.65 -1.10
CA VAL A 116 0.28 -10.79 -2.37
C VAL A 116 1.35 -9.71 -2.50
N VAL A 117 1.03 -8.46 -2.20
CA VAL A 117 2.00 -7.35 -2.28
C VAL A 117 3.11 -7.50 -1.25
N ILE A 118 2.78 -7.89 -0.01
CA ILE A 118 3.77 -8.18 1.04
C ILE A 118 4.71 -9.31 0.59
N LYS A 119 4.17 -10.44 0.12
CA LYS A 119 4.96 -11.58 -0.35
C LYS A 119 5.86 -11.23 -1.51
N ASN A 120 5.39 -10.43 -2.48
CA ASN A 120 6.19 -9.97 -3.59
C ASN A 120 7.33 -9.05 -3.15
N ALA A 121 7.08 -8.16 -2.17
CA ALA A 121 8.12 -7.30 -1.60
C ALA A 121 9.17 -8.11 -0.80
N LEU A 122 8.77 -9.18 -0.13
CA LEU A 122 9.67 -10.09 0.59
C LEU A 122 10.43 -11.03 -0.34
N GLY A 123 9.79 -11.58 -1.37
CA GLY A 123 10.39 -12.51 -2.34
C GLY A 123 11.52 -11.86 -3.15
N ARG A 124 11.42 -10.56 -3.42
CA ARG A 124 12.51 -9.76 -4.04
C ARG A 124 13.77 -9.68 -3.17
N LYS A 125 13.72 -9.98 -1.87
CA LYS A 125 14.91 -10.06 -1.01
C LYS A 125 15.60 -11.42 -1.04
N ASN A 126 14.93 -12.48 -1.48
CA ASN A 126 15.48 -13.84 -1.48
C ASN A 126 16.07 -14.27 -2.84
N THR A 127 16.04 -13.42 -3.86
CA THR A 127 16.56 -13.71 -5.21
C THR A 127 17.95 -13.15 -5.51
N ILE A 128 18.72 -12.73 -4.50
CA ILE A 128 20.15 -12.40 -4.68
C ILE A 128 21.00 -13.46 -3.99
N ASN A 129 21.27 -14.53 -4.74
CA ASN A 129 22.57 -15.16 -4.84
C ASN A 129 22.49 -16.15 -6.02
N PRO A 130 22.94 -15.76 -7.23
CA PRO A 130 23.39 -16.78 -8.16
C PRO A 130 24.64 -17.39 -7.54
N THR A 131 24.53 -18.62 -7.03
CA THR A 131 25.70 -19.46 -6.81
C THR A 131 26.43 -19.57 -8.14
N VAL A 132 27.64 -19.02 -8.16
CA VAL A 132 28.65 -19.16 -9.23
C VAL A 132 29.00 -20.63 -9.40
#